data_AF-A0A1G3Y0W5-F1
#
_entry.id   AF-A0A1G3Y0W5-F1
#
_cell.length_a   1.000
_cell.length_b   1.000
_cell.length_c   1.000
_cell.angle_alpha   90.00
_cell.angle_beta   90.00
_cell.angle_gamma   90.00
#
_symmetry.space_group_name_H-M   'P 1'
#
loop_
_entity.id
_entity.type
_entity.pdbx_description
1 polymer ?
#
loop_
_entity_poly.entity_id
_entity_poly.type
_entity_poly.pdbx_seq_one_letter_code
_entity_poly.pdbx_strand_id
1 'polypeptide(L)'
;MKTVEEIKEILKEHKEEVSRKYKVSEIGIFGSFVRGEQKKRSDLDILVEYEEIPDLLEFVNLERYLQRLLRKKVDLVRKEAIRPELKDRILKEVVYI
;
A
#
# COMPACT_ATOMS: atom_id res chain seq x y z
N MET A 1 -12.76 -11.74 7.85
CA MET A 1 -12.15 -10.83 6.83
C MET A 1 -11.36 -9.83 7.65
N LYS A 2 -10.10 -9.55 7.31
CA LYS A 2 -9.37 -8.48 7.98
C LYS A 2 -10.06 -7.15 7.65
N THR A 3 -10.36 -6.34 8.65
CA THR A 3 -10.85 -4.97 8.46
C THR A 3 -9.72 -4.05 8.00
N VAL A 4 -10.05 -2.84 7.56
CA VAL A 4 -9.04 -1.82 7.22
C VAL A 4 -8.20 -1.49 8.45
N GLU A 5 -8.83 -1.42 9.62
CA GLU A 5 -8.18 -1.15 10.90
C GLU A 5 -7.16 -2.25 11.25
N GLU A 6 -7.51 -3.53 11.10
CA GLU A 6 -6.57 -4.63 11.34
C GLU A 6 -5.38 -4.59 10.37
N ILE A 7 -5.62 -4.25 9.10
CA ILE A 7 -4.54 -4.08 8.10
C ILE A 7 -3.65 -2.91 8.49
N LYS A 8 -4.26 -1.82 8.94
CA LYS A 8 -3.57 -0.59 9.34
C LYS A 8 -2.62 -0.85 10.51
N GLU A 9 -3.07 -1.57 11.54
CA GLU A 9 -2.22 -1.92 12.69
C GLU A 9 -1.05 -2.83 12.27
N ILE A 10 -1.29 -3.85 11.43
CA ILE A 10 -0.21 -4.72 10.94
C ILE A 10 0.82 -3.91 10.13
N LEU A 11 0.38 -3.02 9.25
CA LEU A 11 1.30 -2.18 8.49
C LEU A 11 2.09 -1.23 9.39
N LYS A 12 1.47 -0.72 10.45
CA LYS A 12 2.11 0.16 11.43
C LYS A 12 3.20 -0.57 12.21
N GLU A 13 2.93 -1.80 12.66
CA GLU A 13 3.91 -2.65 13.35
C GLU A 13 5.13 -2.96 12.48
N HIS A 14 4.95 -3.10 11.16
CA HIS A 14 6.02 -3.41 10.22
C HIS A 14 6.57 -2.19 9.46
N LYS A 15 6.10 -0.97 9.77
CA LYS A 15 6.45 0.25 9.03
C LYS A 15 7.96 0.50 9.01
N GLU A 16 8.62 0.32 10.15
CA GLU A 16 10.08 0.51 10.23
C GLU A 16 10.86 -0.52 9.43
N GLU A 17 10.42 -1.79 9.44
CA GLU A 17 11.04 -2.84 8.63
C GLU A 17 10.88 -2.53 7.13
N VAL A 18 9.66 -2.15 6.73
CA VAL A 18 9.35 -1.80 5.34
C VAL A 18 10.19 -0.61 4.87
N SER A 19 10.24 0.45 5.67
CA SER A 19 11.01 1.66 5.36
C SER A 19 12.50 1.36 5.21
N ARG A 20 13.11 0.66 6.19
CA ARG A 20 14.56 0.38 6.16
C ARG A 20 14.97 -0.60 5.07
N LYS A 21 14.16 -1.64 4.84
CA LYS A 21 14.53 -2.73 3.91
C LYS A 21 14.19 -2.42 2.46
N TYR A 22 13.13 -1.65 2.22
CA TYR A 22 12.63 -1.37 0.88
C TYR A 22 12.73 0.12 0.51
N LYS A 23 13.35 0.96 1.35
CA LYS A 23 13.56 2.40 1.11
C LYS A 23 12.25 3.17 0.86
N VAL A 24 11.18 2.72 1.52
CA VAL A 24 9.85 3.34 1.45
C VAL A 24 9.79 4.51 2.44
N SER A 25 9.46 5.70 1.95
CA SER A 25 9.26 6.90 2.77
C SER A 25 7.84 6.98 3.31
N GLU A 26 6.84 6.73 2.44
CA GLU A 26 5.42 6.75 2.81
C GLU A 26 4.74 5.46 2.36
N ILE A 27 3.82 4.96 3.20
CA ILE A 27 2.90 3.88 2.86
C ILE A 27 1.49 4.26 3.28
N GLY A 28 0.52 3.98 2.43
CA GLY A 28 -0.88 4.27 2.68
C GLY A 28 -1.81 3.26 2.02
N ILE A 29 -3.01 3.13 2.57
CA ILE A 29 -4.08 2.29 2.00
C ILE A 29 -5.02 3.22 1.24
N PHE A 30 -5.47 2.82 0.05
CA PHE A 30 -6.44 3.59 -0.72
C PHE A 30 -7.48 2.69 -1.39
N GLY A 31 -8.33 3.30 -2.24
CA GLY A 31 -9.25 2.56 -3.09
C GLY A 31 -10.45 1.98 -2.36
N SER A 32 -10.91 0.81 -2.82
CA SER A 32 -12.18 0.24 -2.38
C SER A 32 -12.25 -0.08 -0.88
N PHE A 33 -11.09 -0.35 -0.26
CA PHE A 33 -10.97 -0.62 1.16
C PHE A 33 -11.27 0.62 2.01
N VAL A 34 -10.75 1.79 1.63
CA VAL A 34 -11.04 3.03 2.37
C VAL A 34 -12.49 3.48 2.16
N ARG A 35 -13.07 3.25 0.98
CA ARG A 35 -14.46 3.62 0.68
C ARG A 35 -15.51 2.68 1.29
N GLY A 36 -15.11 1.57 1.93
CA GLY A 36 -16.06 0.59 2.46
C GLY A 36 -16.76 -0.23 1.37
N GLU A 37 -16.30 -0.16 0.12
CA GLU A 37 -16.88 -0.81 -1.06
C GLU A 37 -16.22 -2.16 -1.36
N GLN A 38 -15.29 -2.61 -0.52
CA GLN A 38 -14.56 -3.86 -0.73
C GLN A 38 -15.47 -5.09 -0.69
N LYS A 39 -15.29 -5.99 -1.65
CA LYS A 39 -15.92 -7.31 -1.68
C LYS A 39 -14.95 -8.35 -1.10
N LYS A 40 -15.46 -9.54 -0.77
CA LYS A 40 -14.65 -10.68 -0.26
C LYS A 40 -13.41 -11.02 -1.10
N ARG A 41 -13.42 -10.71 -2.40
CA ARG A 41 -12.34 -10.98 -3.35
C ARG A 41 -11.60 -9.73 -3.83
N SER A 42 -11.91 -8.55 -3.28
CA SER A 42 -11.22 -7.32 -3.68
C SER A 42 -9.75 -7.39 -3.31
N ASP A 43 -8.89 -6.89 -4.18
CA ASP A 43 -7.47 -6.68 -3.89
C ASP A 43 -7.30 -5.51 -2.90
N LEU A 44 -6.18 -5.44 -2.20
CA LEU A 44 -5.87 -4.34 -1.29
C LEU A 44 -4.95 -3.35 -2.00
N ASP A 45 -5.47 -2.17 -2.32
CA ASP A 45 -4.70 -1.12 -2.98
C ASP A 45 -3.81 -0.40 -1.95
N ILE A 46 -2.49 -0.53 -2.12
CA ILE A 46 -1.49 0.09 -1.25
C ILE A 46 -0.68 1.09 -2.07
N LEU A 47 -0.64 2.32 -1.60
CA LEU A 47 0.17 3.40 -2.13
C LEU A 47 1.51 3.42 -1.41
N VAL A 48 2.60 3.51 -2.18
CA VAL A 48 3.95 3.69 -1.65
C VAL A 48 4.67 4.84 -2.33
N GLU A 49 5.47 5.54 -1.55
CA GLU A 49 6.47 6.50 -2.01
C GLU A 49 7.85 6.01 -1.57
N TYR A 50 8.84 6.19 -2.43
CA TYR A 50 10.21 5.74 -2.17
C TYR A 50 11.13 6.95 -2.06
N GLU A 51 12.11 6.89 -1.15
CA GLU A 51 13.18 7.90 -1.09
C GLU A 51 14.11 7.79 -2.30
N GLU A 52 14.32 6.55 -2.76
CA GLU A 52 15.14 6.21 -3.92
C GLU A 52 14.35 5.26 -4.80
N ILE A 53 14.33 5.50 -6.11
CA ILE A 53 13.56 4.68 -7.06
C ILE A 53 14.02 3.22 -6.94
N PRO A 54 13.15 2.29 -6.51
CA PRO A 54 13.53 0.90 -6.37
C PRO A 54 13.70 0.27 -7.76
N ASP A 55 14.50 -0.77 -7.84
CA ASP A 55 14.48 -1.62 -9.02
C ASP A 55 13.17 -2.46 -9.08
N LEU A 56 12.93 -3.11 -10.23
CA LEU A 56 11.73 -3.92 -10.41
C LEU A 56 11.65 -5.08 -9.40
N LEU A 57 12.80 -5.65 -9.02
CA LEU A 57 12.87 -6.80 -8.13
C LEU A 57 12.53 -6.37 -6.69
N GLU A 58 13.06 -5.25 -6.23
CA GLU A 58 12.76 -4.62 -4.93
C GLU A 58 11.27 -4.30 -4.82
N PHE A 59 10.69 -3.70 -5.86
CA PHE A 59 9.26 -3.40 -5.93
C PHE A 59 8.40 -4.65 -5.81
N VAL A 60 8.67 -5.68 -6.62
CA VAL A 60 7.95 -6.96 -6.58
C VAL A 60 8.17 -7.70 -5.25
N ASN A 61 9.35 -7.58 -4.65
CA ASN A 61 9.64 -8.17 -3.36
C ASN A 61 8.84 -7.52 -2.23
N LEU A 62 8.64 -6.19 -2.26
CA LEU A 62 7.77 -5.51 -1.31
C LEU A 62 6.32 -5.98 -1.47
N GLU A 63 5.80 -6.00 -2.70
CA GLU A 63 4.45 -6.49 -2.98
C GLU A 63 4.25 -7.91 -2.45
N ARG A 64 5.17 -8.85 -2.75
CA ARG A 64 5.10 -10.23 -2.25
C ARG A 64 5.21 -10.32 -0.74
N TYR A 65 6.03 -9.48 -0.12
CA TYR A 65 6.14 -9.39 1.34
C TYR A 65 4.81 -8.97 1.96
N LEU A 66 4.20 -7.88 1.46
CA LEU A 66 2.91 -7.38 1.94
C LEU A 66 1.79 -8.40 1.73
N GLN A 67 1.77 -9.11 0.60
CA GLN A 67 0.79 -10.18 0.36
C GLN A 67 0.89 -11.31 1.39
N ARG A 68 2.12 -11.71 1.77
CA ARG A 68 2.36 -12.74 2.79
C ARG A 68 1.97 -12.25 4.18
N LEU A 69 2.37 -11.03 4.52
CA LEU A 69 2.08 -10.38 5.81
C LEU A 69 0.56 -10.24 6.02
N LEU A 70 -0.13 -9.73 5.01
CA LEU A 70 -1.56 -9.46 5.08
C LEU A 70 -2.42 -10.68 4.77
N ARG A 71 -1.85 -11.74 4.18
CA ARG A 71 -2.54 -12.94 3.69
C ARG A 71 -3.67 -12.58 2.71
N LYS A 72 -3.39 -11.62 1.83
CA LYS A 72 -4.35 -11.05 0.89
C LYS A 72 -3.63 -10.62 -0.38
N LYS A 73 -4.34 -10.59 -1.49
CA LYS A 73 -3.84 -9.94 -2.71
C LYS A 73 -3.68 -8.45 -2.45
N VAL A 74 -2.52 -7.93 -2.82
CA VAL A 74 -2.12 -6.53 -2.67
C VAL A 74 -1.83 -6.01 -4.07
N ASP A 75 -2.40 -4.87 -4.42
CA ASP A 75 -2.00 -4.11 -5.59
C ASP A 75 -1.14 -2.94 -5.11
N LEU A 76 0.15 -3.00 -5.41
CA LEU A 76 1.11 -2.00 -4.96
C LEU A 76 1.23 -0.91 -6.04
N VAL A 77 1.02 0.35 -5.65
CA VAL A 77 1.04 1.48 -6.58
C VAL A 77 2.01 2.55 -6.09
N ARG A 78 2.91 2.98 -6.98
CA ARG A 78 3.81 4.10 -6.72
C ARG A 78 3.07 5.42 -6.83
N LYS A 79 3.24 6.32 -5.86
CA LYS A 79 2.65 7.65 -5.85
C LYS A 79 2.97 8.45 -7.12
N GLU A 80 4.16 8.27 -7.68
CA GLU A 80 4.65 8.91 -8.91
C GLU A 80 4.03 8.32 -10.17
N ALA A 81 3.60 7.05 -10.12
CA ALA A 81 2.99 6.37 -11.25
C ALA A 81 1.50 6.69 -11.43
N ILE A 82 0.90 7.42 -10.48
CA ILE A 82 -0.49 7.84 -10.56
C ILE A 82 -0.63 8.95 -11.60
N ARG A 83 -1.60 8.75 -12.49
CA ARG A 83 -2.01 9.75 -13.49
C ARG A 83 -2.34 11.09 -12.79
N PRO A 84 -1.77 12.23 -13.23
CA PRO A 84 -1.97 13.52 -12.59
C PRO A 84 -3.44 13.88 -12.34
N GLU A 85 -4.33 13.53 -13.28
CA GLU A 85 -5.76 13.83 -13.22
C GLU A 85 -6.48 13.05 -12.10
N LEU A 86 -5.91 11.94 -11.65
CA LEU A 86 -6.45 11.09 -10.58
C LEU A 86 -5.71 11.29 -9.25
N LYS A 87 -4.52 11.91 -9.28
CA LYS A 87 -3.62 12.01 -8.14
C LYS A 87 -4.28 12.71 -6.96
N ASP A 88 -4.82 13.90 -7.15
CA ASP A 88 -5.45 14.67 -6.07
C ASP A 88 -6.64 13.95 -5.43
N ARG A 89 -7.42 13.24 -6.25
CA ARG A 89 -8.55 12.45 -5.75
C ARG A 89 -8.07 11.26 -4.92
N ILE A 90 -7.11 10.51 -5.44
CA ILE A 90 -6.57 9.34 -4.72
C ILE A 90 -5.90 9.78 -3.42
N LEU A 91 -5.04 10.80 -3.45
CA LEU A 91 -4.31 11.28 -2.27
C LEU A 91 -5.24 11.80 -1.17
N LYS A 92 -6.42 12.35 -1.50
CA LYS A 92 -7.45 12.72 -0.52
C LYS A 92 -8.13 11.53 0.14
N GLU A 93 -8.19 10.39 -0.56
CA GLU A 93 -8.78 9.14 -0.06
C GLU A 93 -7.73 8.22 0.60
N VAL A 94 -6.43 8.54 0.56
CA VAL A 94 -5.38 7.70 1.15
C VAL A 94 -5.41 7.82 2.67
N VAL A 95 -5.41 6.66 3.34
CA VAL A 95 -5.15 6.55 4.77
C VAL A 95 -3.68 6.19 4.96
N TYR A 96 -2.88 7.18 5.32
CA TYR A 96 -1.46 7.01 5.63
C TYR A 96 -1.26 6.30 6.98
N ILE A 97 -0.19 5.51 7.06
CA ILE A 97 0.27 4.77 8.24
C ILE A 97 1.42 5.51 8.89
#